data_AF-A0A285THS0-F1
#
_entry.id   AF-A0A285THS0-F1
#
_cell.length_a   1.000
_cell.length_b   1.000
_cell.length_c   1.000
_cell.angle_alpha   90.00
_cell.angle_beta   90.00
_cell.angle_gamma   90.00
#
_symmetry.space_group_name_H-M   'P 1'
#
loop_
_entity.id
_entity.type
_entity.pdbx_description
1 polymer ?
#
loop_
_entity_poly.entity_id
_entity_poly.type
_entity_poly.pdbx_seq_one_letter_code
_entity_poly.pdbx_strand_id
1 'polypeptide(L)'
;HMWVLQGKDEDGYIEFHSDEVLKLRHDSPDSKPLIIRERDRFKIMKRVAALSSIWISMRENSVKVVNKEKISDEDEYDFTTFHRMFDINSVKVAYDKKTGEPKGIYALKIKPAPVLRRYFDSSLQTFVSLDLKVIKYSYHTQRELKRLGRYLSYQWKVRTLSRNLKQPFKVRTIIETLDFPPSYNGVVIREKLEQVLDELQKDGIVAEWYYTEPIDESKVGKRDWVKKYWGELNLIILPPQETIEENKKKIGQMALLAQKQEAQQRFLENNHSDVSDEASGTSKSQVKPKTKQSLSPETLAEIIDREKLSIRGAAAEIGVSHSTLLRYLKNEMKRYNKASMAKMTAWYESYTA
;
A
#
# COMPACT_ATOMS: atom_id res chain seq x y z
N HIS A 1 -10.63 4.14 -10.02
CA HIS A 1 -10.95 4.91 -11.23
C HIS A 1 -11.49 6.30 -10.87
N MET A 2 -12.72 6.43 -10.35
CA MET A 2 -13.33 7.74 -10.05
C MET A 2 -12.47 8.67 -9.19
N TRP A 3 -11.89 8.16 -8.10
CA TRP A 3 -10.96 8.92 -7.24
C TRP A 3 -9.74 9.51 -7.94
N VAL A 4 -9.29 8.88 -9.02
CA VAL A 4 -8.11 9.30 -9.78
C VAL A 4 -8.46 10.38 -10.80
N LEU A 5 -9.66 10.30 -11.41
CA LEU A 5 -10.07 11.21 -12.49
C LEU A 5 -10.85 12.44 -12.02
N GLN A 6 -11.64 12.31 -10.96
CA GLN A 6 -12.46 13.42 -10.47
C GLN A 6 -11.61 14.45 -9.72
N GLY A 7 -11.97 15.72 -9.93
CA GLY A 7 -11.50 16.82 -9.09
C GLY A 7 -11.92 16.60 -7.63
N LYS A 8 -11.03 16.96 -6.71
CA LYS A 8 -11.30 16.86 -5.28
C LYS A 8 -11.79 18.22 -4.76
N ASP A 9 -12.70 18.19 -3.81
CA ASP A 9 -13.16 19.37 -3.08
C ASP A 9 -12.05 19.95 -2.19
N GLU A 10 -12.25 21.11 -1.56
CA GLU A 10 -11.26 21.78 -0.68
C GLU A 10 -10.77 20.84 0.44
N ASP A 11 -11.68 20.04 1.00
CA ASP A 11 -11.40 19.04 2.04
C ASP A 11 -10.81 17.72 1.49
N GLY A 12 -10.64 17.62 0.18
CA GLY A 12 -10.10 16.45 -0.50
C GLY A 12 -11.10 15.30 -0.68
N TYR A 13 -12.41 15.56 -0.72
CA TYR A 13 -13.44 14.55 -1.00
C TYR A 13 -13.79 14.52 -2.50
N ILE A 14 -14.28 13.37 -2.99
CA ILE A 14 -14.92 13.27 -4.30
C ILE A 14 -16.42 13.13 -4.16
N GLU A 15 -17.19 13.65 -5.11
CA GLU A 15 -18.61 13.36 -5.23
C GLU A 15 -18.82 12.09 -6.06
N PHE A 16 -19.37 11.05 -5.43
CA PHE A 16 -19.54 9.74 -6.05
C PHE A 16 -21.02 9.51 -6.39
N HIS A 17 -21.31 9.42 -7.69
CA HIS A 17 -22.64 9.15 -8.22
C HIS A 17 -22.79 7.72 -8.74
N SER A 18 -23.97 7.14 -8.54
CA SER A 18 -24.26 5.77 -8.99
C SER A 18 -24.31 5.68 -10.51
N ASP A 19 -24.72 6.76 -11.16
CA ASP A 19 -24.81 6.86 -12.62
C ASP A 19 -23.44 6.76 -13.30
N GLU A 20 -22.41 7.36 -12.72
CA GLU A 20 -21.05 7.30 -13.30
C GLU A 20 -20.51 5.87 -13.30
N VAL A 21 -20.78 5.10 -12.24
CA VAL A 21 -20.39 3.69 -12.15
C VAL A 21 -21.16 2.84 -13.16
N LEU A 22 -22.45 3.14 -13.36
CA LEU A 22 -23.28 2.42 -14.32
C LEU A 22 -22.90 2.73 -15.76
N LYS A 23 -22.52 3.98 -16.06
CA LYS A 23 -21.93 4.36 -17.35
C LYS A 23 -20.65 3.58 -17.63
N LEU A 24 -19.72 3.52 -16.68
CA LEU A 24 -18.47 2.75 -16.86
C LEU A 24 -18.70 1.26 -17.16
N ARG A 25 -19.79 0.67 -16.67
CA ARG A 25 -20.15 -0.72 -16.98
C ARG A 25 -20.73 -0.87 -18.38
N HIS A 26 -21.52 0.10 -18.82
CA HIS A 26 -22.34 0.01 -20.02
C HIS A 26 -21.85 0.91 -21.17
N ASP A 27 -20.67 1.53 -21.05
CA ASP A 27 -19.97 2.21 -22.13
C ASP A 27 -19.58 1.17 -23.20
N SER A 28 -20.57 0.83 -24.01
CA SER A 28 -20.42 0.25 -25.33
C SER A 28 -20.36 1.40 -26.33
N PRO A 29 -19.59 1.26 -27.42
CA PRO A 29 -19.54 2.27 -28.50
C PRO A 29 -20.89 2.48 -29.21
N ASP A 30 -21.89 1.63 -28.94
CA ASP A 30 -23.25 1.79 -29.44
C ASP A 30 -23.98 2.92 -28.70
N SER A 31 -24.27 3.98 -29.46
CA SER A 31 -24.90 5.25 -29.09
C SER A 31 -26.36 5.16 -28.60
N LYS A 32 -26.75 4.08 -27.91
CA LYS A 32 -28.08 3.99 -27.28
C LYS A 32 -28.06 4.73 -25.94
N PRO A 33 -29.04 5.60 -25.65
CA PRO A 33 -29.13 6.23 -24.36
C PRO A 33 -29.30 5.16 -23.28
N LEU A 34 -28.37 5.12 -22.33
CA LEU A 34 -28.39 4.13 -21.25
C LEU A 34 -29.59 4.40 -20.34
N ILE A 35 -30.61 3.53 -20.41
CA ILE A 35 -31.75 3.57 -19.49
C ILE A 35 -31.30 2.96 -18.16
N ILE A 36 -30.94 3.82 -17.22
CA ILE A 36 -30.54 3.42 -15.87
C ILE A 36 -31.79 3.17 -15.01
N ARG A 37 -31.96 1.93 -14.54
CA ARG A 37 -33.05 1.57 -13.62
C ARG A 37 -32.75 2.07 -12.20
N GLU A 38 -33.74 2.67 -11.54
CA GLU A 38 -33.61 3.17 -10.15
C GLU A 38 -33.13 2.09 -9.17
N ARG A 39 -33.63 0.85 -9.33
CA ARG A 39 -33.22 -0.30 -8.51
C ARG A 39 -31.71 -0.54 -8.54
N ASP A 40 -31.07 -0.35 -9.70
CA ASP A 40 -29.65 -0.64 -9.85
C ASP A 40 -28.78 0.48 -9.25
N ARG A 41 -29.26 1.73 -9.28
CA ARG A 41 -28.66 2.88 -8.57
C ARG A 41 -28.54 2.61 -7.07
N PHE A 42 -29.67 2.27 -6.44
CA PHE A 42 -29.72 2.03 -4.99
C PHE A 42 -28.93 0.79 -4.57
N LYS A 43 -28.89 -0.26 -5.40
CA LYS A 43 -28.05 -1.45 -5.15
C LYS A 43 -26.57 -1.11 -5.07
N ILE A 44 -26.06 -0.23 -5.95
CA ILE A 44 -24.65 0.20 -5.91
C ILE A 44 -24.39 1.00 -4.65
N MET A 45 -25.26 1.96 -4.33
CA MET A 45 -25.05 2.81 -3.16
C MET A 45 -25.15 2.05 -1.84
N LYS A 46 -26.04 1.05 -1.74
CA LYS A 46 -26.08 0.14 -0.59
C LYS A 46 -24.74 -0.58 -0.39
N ARG A 47 -24.08 -1.00 -1.47
CA ARG A 47 -22.76 -1.65 -1.39
C ARG A 47 -21.66 -0.66 -1.03
N VAL A 48 -21.71 0.55 -1.55
CA VAL A 48 -20.71 1.59 -1.26
C VAL A 48 -20.80 2.04 0.21
N ALA A 49 -22.01 2.21 0.72
CA ALA A 49 -22.25 2.45 2.14
C ALA A 49 -21.79 1.27 3.02
N ALA A 50 -21.92 0.03 2.55
CA ALA A 50 -21.35 -1.12 3.26
C ALA A 50 -19.81 -1.04 3.29
N LEU A 51 -19.14 -0.60 2.21
CA LEU A 51 -17.68 -0.44 2.19
C LEU A 51 -17.17 0.60 3.21
N SER A 52 -17.93 1.67 3.50
CA SER A 52 -17.54 2.62 4.56
C SER A 52 -17.67 2.06 5.97
N SER A 53 -18.46 1.00 6.16
CA SER A 53 -18.57 0.31 7.45
C SER A 53 -17.47 -0.74 7.68
N ILE A 54 -16.59 -0.97 6.70
CA ILE A 54 -15.48 -1.91 6.83
C ILE A 54 -14.32 -1.24 7.57
N TRP A 55 -13.89 -1.89 8.65
CA TRP A 55 -12.71 -1.54 9.41
C TRP A 55 -11.57 -2.51 9.09
N ILE A 56 -10.38 -1.97 8.87
CA ILE A 56 -9.15 -2.74 8.69
C ILE A 56 -8.42 -2.73 10.03
N SER A 57 -8.15 -3.91 10.58
CA SER A 57 -7.23 -4.06 11.69
C SER A 57 -5.78 -4.02 11.17
N MET A 58 -4.97 -3.19 11.79
CA MET A 58 -3.53 -3.15 11.59
C MET A 58 -2.86 -3.48 12.92
N ARG A 59 -2.02 -4.51 12.93
CA ARG A 59 -1.15 -4.80 14.07
C ARG A 59 0.08 -3.92 13.93
N GLU A 60 0.26 -2.98 14.83
CA GLU A 60 1.55 -2.30 14.95
C GLU A 60 2.49 -3.21 15.73
N ASN A 61 3.78 -3.23 15.35
CA ASN A 61 4.78 -4.08 15.99
C ASN A 61 4.73 -3.94 17.53
N SER A 62 4.62 -5.07 18.23
CA SER A 62 4.59 -5.23 19.69
C SER A 62 5.41 -4.17 20.44
N VAL A 63 4.75 -3.32 21.23
CA VAL A 63 5.41 -2.31 22.07
C VAL A 63 5.73 -2.93 23.42
N LYS A 64 7.01 -3.31 23.66
CA LYS A 64 7.46 -3.68 25.00
C LYS A 64 7.60 -2.42 25.84
N VAL A 65 6.70 -2.22 26.80
CA VAL A 65 6.81 -1.14 27.79
C VAL A 65 7.94 -1.50 28.74
N VAL A 66 9.06 -0.77 28.67
CA VAL A 66 10.18 -0.94 29.61
C VAL A 66 9.88 -0.15 30.88
N ASN A 67 9.11 -0.74 31.80
CA ASN A 67 9.13 -0.38 33.21
C ASN A 67 9.71 -1.56 34.00
N LYS A 68 10.80 -1.30 34.73
CA LYS A 68 11.73 -2.33 35.22
C LYS A 68 11.42 -2.92 36.60
N GLU A 69 10.30 -2.58 37.25
CA GLU A 69 10.19 -2.89 38.69
C GLU A 69 9.14 -3.93 39.10
N LYS A 70 8.24 -4.40 38.22
CA LYS A 70 7.43 -5.61 38.48
C LYS A 70 7.04 -6.26 37.16
N ILE A 71 7.86 -7.21 36.69
CA ILE A 71 7.56 -7.99 35.49
C ILE A 71 6.81 -9.25 35.96
N SER A 72 5.49 -9.22 35.86
CA SER A 72 4.66 -10.42 35.70
C SER A 72 4.59 -10.75 34.19
N ASP A 73 4.36 -12.00 33.82
CA ASP A 73 4.23 -12.47 32.43
C ASP A 73 3.01 -11.89 31.66
N GLU A 74 2.37 -10.82 32.15
CA GLU A 74 1.07 -10.32 31.70
C GLU A 74 1.08 -9.03 30.87
N ASP A 75 2.22 -8.34 30.67
CA ASP A 75 2.23 -7.02 30.01
C ASP A 75 2.91 -6.97 28.62
N GLU A 76 2.69 -7.98 27.77
CA GLU A 76 2.85 -7.83 26.31
C GLU A 76 1.50 -7.44 25.69
N TYR A 77 1.23 -6.14 25.60
CA TYR A 77 0.04 -5.65 24.89
C TYR A 77 0.28 -5.68 23.37
N ASP A 78 -0.44 -6.57 22.68
CA ASP A 78 -0.60 -6.52 21.22
C ASP A 78 -1.64 -5.44 20.87
N PHE A 79 -1.16 -4.24 20.54
CA PHE A 79 -2.04 -3.17 20.07
C PHE A 79 -2.51 -3.46 18.65
N THR A 80 -3.84 -3.48 18.49
CA THR A 80 -4.47 -3.55 17.16
C THR A 80 -5.23 -2.26 16.92
N THR A 81 -4.79 -1.50 15.93
CA THR A 81 -5.44 -0.25 15.54
C THR A 81 -6.41 -0.53 14.40
N PHE A 82 -7.65 -0.07 14.53
CA PHE A 82 -8.65 -0.20 13.49
C PHE A 82 -8.80 1.11 12.73
N HIS A 83 -8.64 1.07 11.41
CA HIS A 83 -8.88 2.21 10.53
C HIS A 83 -10.09 1.93 9.63
N ARG A 84 -10.95 2.93 9.42
CA ARG A 84 -11.99 2.85 8.38
C ARG A 84 -11.33 2.76 7.00
N MET A 85 -11.96 2.08 6.05
CA MET A 85 -11.51 2.12 4.65
C MET A 85 -11.80 3.46 3.98
N PHE A 86 -13.02 3.99 4.17
CA PHE A 86 -13.49 5.21 3.53
C PHE A 86 -14.24 6.08 4.52
N ASP A 87 -13.95 7.38 4.50
CA ASP A 87 -14.69 8.40 5.20
C ASP A 87 -15.80 8.93 4.29
N ILE A 88 -17.03 8.95 4.82
CA ILE A 88 -18.20 9.58 4.17
C ILE A 88 -18.46 10.89 4.90
N ASN A 89 -18.40 12.01 4.17
CA ASN A 89 -18.73 13.32 4.72
C ASN A 89 -20.25 13.57 4.65
N SER A 90 -20.84 13.44 3.46
CA SER A 90 -22.26 13.72 3.23
C SER A 90 -22.93 12.67 2.35
N VAL A 91 -24.20 12.39 2.60
CA VAL A 91 -25.02 11.44 1.86
C VAL A 91 -26.26 12.15 1.31
N LYS A 92 -26.47 12.09 -0.01
CA LYS A 92 -27.71 12.56 -0.66
C LYS A 92 -28.68 11.38 -0.75
N VAL A 93 -29.82 11.46 -0.07
CA VAL A 93 -30.87 10.43 -0.08
C VAL A 93 -32.03 10.90 -0.96
N ALA A 94 -32.51 10.00 -1.81
CA ALA A 94 -33.72 10.22 -2.60
C ALA A 94 -34.95 9.80 -1.79
N TYR A 95 -35.95 10.67 -1.74
CA TYR A 95 -37.25 10.42 -1.11
C TYR A 95 -38.33 10.34 -2.19
N ASP A 96 -39.34 9.51 -1.98
CA ASP A 96 -40.53 9.56 -2.83
C ASP A 96 -41.31 10.86 -2.56
N LYS A 97 -41.60 11.63 -3.61
CA LYS A 97 -42.37 12.88 -3.49
C LYS A 97 -43.81 12.63 -3.04
N LYS A 98 -44.36 11.43 -3.24
CA LYS A 98 -45.76 11.10 -2.92
C LYS A 98 -45.91 10.51 -1.51
N THR A 99 -44.99 9.65 -1.09
CA THR A 99 -45.08 8.95 0.21
C THR A 99 -44.17 9.53 1.28
N GLY A 100 -43.17 10.34 0.90
CA GLY A 100 -42.16 10.85 1.84
C GLY A 100 -41.16 9.80 2.33
N GLU A 101 -41.26 8.55 1.83
CA GLU A 101 -40.38 7.47 2.24
C GLU A 101 -38.99 7.54 1.57
N PRO A 102 -37.92 7.17 2.28
CA PRO A 102 -36.58 7.12 1.69
C PRO A 102 -36.47 5.97 0.68
N LYS A 103 -36.29 6.30 -0.60
CA LYS A 103 -36.04 5.31 -1.67
C LYS A 103 -34.61 4.76 -1.64
N GLY A 104 -33.65 5.60 -1.25
CA GLY A 104 -32.28 5.17 -1.05
C GLY A 104 -31.24 6.25 -1.32
N ILE A 105 -29.98 5.92 -1.09
CA ILE A 105 -28.85 6.82 -1.29
C ILE A 105 -28.63 7.04 -2.79
N TYR A 106 -28.52 8.30 -3.20
CA TYR A 106 -28.32 8.72 -4.59
C TYR A 106 -26.86 9.06 -4.89
N ALA A 107 -26.21 9.79 -3.98
CA ALA A 107 -24.81 10.21 -4.09
C ALA A 107 -24.18 10.34 -2.71
N LEU A 108 -22.85 10.29 -2.66
CA LEU A 108 -22.08 10.37 -1.42
C LEU A 108 -20.76 11.11 -1.66
N LYS A 109 -20.35 11.93 -0.69
CA LYS A 109 -19.00 12.51 -0.66
C LYS A 109 -18.08 11.57 0.09
N ILE A 110 -17.11 10.98 -0.61
CA ILE A 110 -16.17 10.00 -0.03
C ILE A 110 -14.71 10.39 -0.15
N LYS A 111 -13.93 9.90 0.82
CA LYS A 111 -12.49 9.99 0.86
C LYS A 111 -11.90 8.67 1.35
N PRO A 112 -10.95 8.03 0.64
CA PRO A 112 -10.24 6.88 1.15
C PRO A 112 -9.39 7.29 2.34
N ALA A 113 -9.34 6.41 3.34
CA ALA A 113 -8.54 6.63 4.53
C ALA A 113 -7.06 6.81 4.19
N PRO A 114 -6.28 7.48 5.06
CA PRO A 114 -4.87 7.75 4.82
C PRO A 114 -4.03 6.53 4.42
N VAL A 115 -4.32 5.38 5.03
CA VAL A 115 -3.69 4.09 4.75
C VAL A 115 -3.91 3.66 3.29
N LEU A 116 -5.10 3.93 2.74
CA LEU A 116 -5.45 3.55 1.38
C LEU A 116 -4.99 4.57 0.33
N ARG A 117 -4.75 5.84 0.71
CA ARG A 117 -4.37 6.90 -0.24
C ARG A 117 -3.15 6.53 -1.09
N ARG A 118 -2.17 5.85 -0.50
CA ARG A 118 -0.98 5.33 -1.20
C ARG A 118 -1.32 4.37 -2.34
N TYR A 119 -2.45 3.66 -2.30
CA TYR A 119 -2.85 2.74 -3.37
C TYR A 119 -3.67 3.43 -4.48
N PHE A 120 -4.14 4.65 -4.23
CA PHE A 120 -5.00 5.42 -5.13
C PHE A 120 -4.31 6.64 -5.76
N ASP A 121 -3.03 6.86 -5.46
CA ASP A 121 -2.28 7.96 -6.06
C ASP A 121 -2.18 7.82 -7.59
N SER A 122 -2.39 8.93 -8.28
CA SER A 122 -2.43 9.02 -9.75
C SER A 122 -1.10 8.63 -10.41
N SER A 123 0.00 8.72 -9.67
CA SER A 123 1.32 8.25 -10.08
C SER A 123 1.48 6.73 -10.04
N LEU A 124 0.69 6.07 -9.19
CA LEU A 124 0.72 4.62 -8.95
C LEU A 124 -0.36 3.89 -9.75
N GLN A 125 -1.18 4.64 -10.51
CA GLN A 125 -2.35 4.25 -11.31
C GLN A 125 -2.55 2.74 -11.30
N THR A 126 -3.19 2.27 -10.23
CA THR A 126 -3.48 0.87 -9.96
C THR A 126 -4.39 0.26 -11.02
N PHE A 127 -5.11 1.11 -11.76
CA PHE A 127 -6.00 0.70 -12.83
C PHE A 127 -5.25 0.62 -14.16
N VAL A 128 -5.10 -0.59 -14.68
CA VAL A 128 -4.68 -0.86 -16.07
C VAL A 128 -5.90 -0.62 -16.97
N SER A 129 -5.73 -0.24 -18.24
CA SER A 129 -6.84 -0.22 -19.20
C SER A 129 -7.65 -1.53 -19.21
N LEU A 130 -7.00 -2.65 -18.91
CA LEU A 130 -7.62 -3.94 -18.66
C LEU A 130 -8.66 -3.93 -17.54
N ASP A 131 -8.45 -3.20 -16.45
CA ASP A 131 -9.42 -3.17 -15.35
C ASP A 131 -10.74 -2.54 -15.79
N LEU A 132 -10.72 -1.61 -16.76
CA LEU A 132 -11.93 -1.08 -17.38
C LEU A 132 -12.63 -2.15 -18.20
N LYS A 133 -11.90 -2.93 -19.02
CA LYS A 133 -12.46 -4.07 -19.76
C LYS A 133 -13.10 -5.09 -18.79
N VAL A 134 -12.40 -5.44 -17.71
CA VAL A 134 -12.88 -6.39 -16.68
C VAL A 134 -14.10 -5.87 -15.92
N ILE A 135 -14.21 -4.55 -15.70
CA ILE A 135 -15.38 -3.95 -15.03
C ILE A 135 -16.68 -4.20 -15.81
N LYS A 136 -16.61 -4.26 -17.15
CA LYS A 136 -17.77 -4.48 -18.03
C LYS A 136 -18.41 -5.85 -17.83
N TYR A 137 -17.65 -6.87 -17.45
CA TYR A 137 -18.20 -8.21 -17.20
C TYR A 137 -19.25 -8.22 -16.08
N SER A 138 -20.32 -8.97 -16.33
CA SER A 138 -21.39 -9.18 -15.37
C SER A 138 -20.98 -10.17 -14.28
N TYR A 139 -21.19 -9.82 -13.01
CA TYR A 139 -20.93 -10.75 -11.90
C TYR A 139 -21.84 -12.00 -11.92
N HIS A 140 -23.02 -11.91 -12.53
CA HIS A 140 -24.02 -12.97 -12.47
C HIS A 140 -23.84 -14.02 -13.57
N THR A 141 -23.41 -13.60 -14.75
CA THR A 141 -23.30 -14.46 -15.93
C THR A 141 -21.86 -14.74 -16.34
N GLN A 142 -20.95 -13.83 -16.01
CA GLN A 142 -19.55 -13.84 -16.43
C GLN A 142 -18.63 -13.70 -15.21
N ARG A 143 -18.96 -14.42 -14.14
CA ARG A 143 -18.27 -14.32 -12.85
C ARG A 143 -16.81 -14.72 -12.99
N GLU A 144 -16.59 -15.78 -13.76
CA GLU A 144 -15.33 -16.43 -14.07
C GLU A 144 -14.40 -15.46 -14.81
N LEU A 145 -14.86 -14.89 -15.93
CA LEU A 145 -14.13 -13.87 -16.71
C LEU A 145 -13.73 -12.69 -15.81
N LYS A 146 -14.66 -12.22 -14.99
CA LYS A 146 -14.43 -11.08 -14.10
C LYS A 146 -13.37 -11.39 -13.03
N ARG A 147 -13.43 -12.57 -12.41
CA ARG A 147 -12.49 -12.98 -11.35
C ARG A 147 -11.09 -13.19 -11.92
N LEU A 148 -10.99 -13.97 -13.00
CA LEU A 148 -9.70 -14.27 -13.62
C LEU A 148 -9.07 -13.02 -14.24
N GLY A 149 -9.83 -12.20 -14.96
CA GLY A 149 -9.33 -10.95 -15.53
C GLY A 149 -8.79 -9.99 -14.46
N ARG A 150 -9.47 -9.86 -13.31
CA ARG A 150 -8.98 -9.06 -12.18
C ARG A 150 -7.69 -9.63 -11.60
N TYR A 151 -7.62 -10.95 -11.42
CA TYR A 151 -6.42 -11.61 -10.91
C TYR A 151 -5.23 -11.42 -11.86
N LEU A 152 -5.41 -11.66 -13.15
CA LEU A 152 -4.38 -11.50 -14.17
C LEU A 152 -3.88 -10.05 -14.28
N SER A 153 -4.78 -9.08 -14.26
CA SER A 153 -4.43 -7.65 -14.25
C SER A 153 -3.46 -7.31 -13.11
N TYR A 154 -3.79 -7.77 -11.89
CA TYR A 154 -2.91 -7.57 -10.74
C TYR A 154 -1.59 -8.34 -10.87
N GLN A 155 -1.64 -9.61 -11.28
CA GLN A 155 -0.43 -10.44 -11.43
C GLN A 155 0.53 -9.87 -12.46
N TRP A 156 0.05 -9.37 -13.59
CA TRP A 156 0.90 -8.76 -14.60
C TRP A 156 1.50 -7.44 -14.14
N LYS A 157 0.79 -6.65 -13.33
CA LYS A 157 1.39 -5.49 -12.67
C LYS A 157 2.59 -5.90 -11.80
N VAL A 158 2.41 -6.90 -10.93
CA VAL A 158 3.48 -7.42 -10.05
C VAL A 158 4.63 -8.04 -10.85
N ARG A 159 4.33 -8.78 -11.90
CA ARG A 159 5.33 -9.45 -12.75
C ARG A 159 6.07 -8.49 -13.67
N THR A 160 5.45 -7.39 -14.07
CA THR A 160 6.15 -6.32 -14.80
C THR A 160 7.17 -5.63 -13.88
N LEU A 161 6.82 -5.39 -12.62
CA LEU A 161 7.74 -4.89 -11.60
C LEU A 161 8.91 -5.85 -11.36
N SER A 162 8.60 -7.15 -11.25
CA SER A 162 9.58 -8.20 -10.95
C SER A 162 10.33 -8.72 -12.18
N ARG A 163 10.04 -8.20 -13.38
CA ARG A 163 10.58 -8.65 -14.69
C ARG A 163 10.35 -10.14 -15.03
N ASN A 164 9.31 -10.76 -14.48
CA ASN A 164 9.01 -12.20 -14.62
C ASN A 164 7.67 -12.46 -15.33
N LEU A 165 7.46 -11.84 -16.49
CA LEU A 165 6.18 -11.94 -17.22
C LEU A 165 5.87 -13.35 -17.73
N LYS A 166 6.89 -14.10 -18.16
CA LYS A 166 6.76 -15.45 -18.73
C LYS A 166 6.64 -16.56 -17.69
N GLN A 167 6.61 -16.22 -16.39
CA GLN A 167 6.52 -17.22 -15.34
C GLN A 167 5.22 -18.04 -15.48
N PRO A 168 5.27 -19.38 -15.44
CA PRO A 168 4.06 -20.17 -15.50
C PRO A 168 3.18 -19.97 -14.25
N PHE A 169 1.88 -20.08 -14.43
CA PHE A 169 0.90 -20.23 -13.35
C PHE A 169 0.61 -21.71 -13.14
N LYS A 170 0.40 -22.13 -11.89
CA LYS A 170 -0.14 -23.46 -11.65
C LYS A 170 -1.64 -23.46 -11.93
N VAL A 171 -2.11 -24.48 -12.64
CA VAL A 171 -3.55 -24.64 -12.96
C VAL A 171 -4.40 -24.65 -11.69
N ARG A 172 -3.95 -25.30 -10.61
CA ARG A 172 -4.66 -25.31 -9.31
C ARG A 172 -4.99 -23.90 -8.81
N THR A 173 -4.04 -22.96 -8.93
CA THR A 173 -4.20 -21.59 -8.45
C THR A 173 -5.20 -20.83 -9.32
N ILE A 174 -5.22 -21.08 -10.62
CA ILE A 174 -6.20 -20.49 -11.53
C ILE A 174 -7.60 -21.00 -11.24
N ILE A 175 -7.76 -22.31 -10.99
CA ILE A 175 -9.04 -22.92 -10.60
C ILE A 175 -9.55 -22.35 -9.28
N GLU A 176 -8.69 -22.24 -8.26
CA GLU A 176 -9.02 -21.63 -6.97
C GLU A 176 -9.48 -20.17 -7.13
N THR A 177 -8.84 -19.43 -8.04
CA THR A 177 -9.19 -18.04 -8.33
C THR A 177 -10.56 -17.90 -9.00
N LEU A 178 -10.88 -18.83 -9.90
CA LEU A 178 -12.17 -18.88 -10.60
C LEU A 178 -13.32 -19.26 -9.67
N ASP A 179 -13.04 -20.09 -8.66
CA ASP A 179 -13.99 -20.53 -7.63
C ASP A 179 -15.22 -21.17 -8.29
N PHE A 180 -14.99 -22.22 -9.07
CA PHE A 180 -16.07 -22.95 -9.73
C PHE A 180 -17.01 -23.61 -8.70
N PRO A 181 -18.30 -23.79 -9.02
CA PRO A 181 -19.22 -24.53 -8.17
C PRO A 181 -18.70 -25.95 -7.88
N PRO A 182 -18.81 -26.45 -6.63
CA PRO A 182 -18.34 -27.79 -6.27
C PRO A 182 -19.13 -28.91 -6.97
N SER A 183 -20.27 -28.59 -7.58
CA SER A 183 -21.08 -29.51 -8.38
C SER A 183 -20.48 -29.85 -9.74
N TYR A 184 -19.46 -29.13 -10.21
CA TYR A 184 -18.90 -29.35 -11.54
C TYR A 184 -17.97 -30.56 -11.58
N ASN A 185 -18.11 -31.36 -12.64
CA ASN A 185 -17.21 -32.46 -12.93
C ASN A 185 -15.85 -31.92 -13.42
N GLY A 186 -14.77 -32.64 -13.17
CA GLY A 186 -13.41 -32.23 -13.58
C GLY A 186 -13.26 -31.95 -15.07
N VAL A 187 -13.97 -32.70 -15.93
CA VAL A 187 -13.97 -32.46 -17.38
C VAL A 187 -14.63 -31.11 -17.71
N VAL A 188 -15.77 -30.81 -17.07
CA VAL A 188 -16.49 -29.54 -17.23
C VAL A 188 -15.66 -28.38 -16.71
N ILE A 189 -14.93 -28.56 -15.59
CA ILE A 189 -14.03 -27.53 -15.06
C ILE A 189 -12.92 -27.20 -16.08
N ARG A 190 -12.34 -28.21 -16.74
CA ARG A 190 -11.33 -28.00 -17.78
C ARG A 190 -11.91 -27.25 -18.98
N GLU A 191 -13.02 -27.74 -19.53
CA GLU A 191 -13.68 -27.10 -20.67
C GLU A 191 -14.05 -25.64 -20.36
N LYS A 192 -14.60 -25.38 -19.17
CA LYS A 192 -14.93 -24.02 -18.73
C LYS A 192 -13.70 -23.14 -18.52
N LEU A 193 -12.59 -23.68 -18.01
CA LEU A 193 -11.34 -22.93 -17.88
C LEU A 193 -10.84 -22.49 -19.26
N GLU A 194 -10.75 -23.43 -20.20
CA GLU A 194 -10.25 -23.17 -21.56
C GLU A 194 -11.18 -22.18 -22.28
N GLN A 195 -12.50 -22.36 -22.18
CA GLN A 195 -13.48 -21.41 -22.70
C GLN A 195 -13.29 -19.98 -22.12
N VAL A 196 -13.08 -19.86 -20.81
CA VAL A 196 -12.87 -18.57 -20.14
C VAL A 196 -11.58 -17.91 -20.63
N LEU A 197 -10.51 -18.68 -20.85
CA LEU A 197 -9.25 -18.16 -21.37
C LEU A 197 -9.40 -17.68 -22.83
N ASP A 198 -10.11 -18.44 -23.65
CA ASP A 198 -10.42 -18.07 -25.05
C ASP A 198 -11.29 -16.81 -25.14
N GLU A 199 -12.30 -16.70 -24.28
CA GLU A 199 -13.14 -15.49 -24.19
C GLU A 199 -12.32 -14.27 -23.75
N LEU A 200 -11.44 -14.42 -22.76
CA LEU A 200 -10.52 -13.35 -22.35
C LEU A 200 -9.51 -12.98 -23.45
N GLN A 201 -9.10 -13.95 -24.26
CA GLN A 201 -8.22 -13.70 -25.41
C GLN A 201 -8.96 -12.92 -26.50
N LYS A 202 -10.19 -13.31 -26.82
CA LYS A 202 -11.06 -12.63 -27.78
C LYS A 202 -11.34 -11.17 -27.39
N ASP A 203 -11.53 -10.90 -26.10
CA ASP A 203 -11.76 -9.56 -25.57
C ASP A 203 -10.46 -8.73 -25.45
N GLY A 204 -9.32 -9.29 -25.86
CA GLY A 204 -8.02 -8.63 -25.83
C GLY A 204 -7.55 -8.31 -24.41
N ILE A 205 -7.95 -9.13 -23.43
CA ILE A 205 -7.45 -9.09 -22.06
C ILE A 205 -6.23 -10.00 -21.93
N VAL A 206 -6.27 -11.16 -22.57
CA VAL A 206 -5.14 -12.08 -22.72
C VAL A 206 -4.62 -11.98 -24.15
N ALA A 207 -3.30 -12.01 -24.35
CA ALA A 207 -2.74 -12.11 -25.69
C ALA A 207 -2.76 -13.56 -26.17
N GLU A 208 -2.14 -14.43 -25.37
CA GLU A 208 -1.95 -15.84 -25.68
C GLU A 208 -1.91 -16.65 -24.37
N TRP A 209 -2.36 -17.89 -24.45
CA TRP A 209 -2.26 -18.85 -23.37
C TRP A 209 -1.91 -20.24 -23.92
N TYR A 210 -1.11 -21.00 -23.18
CA TYR A 210 -0.77 -22.38 -23.53
C TYR A 210 -0.24 -23.15 -22.32
N TYR A 211 -0.42 -24.47 -22.34
CA TYR A 211 0.19 -25.36 -21.36
C TYR A 211 1.68 -25.54 -21.66
N THR A 212 2.53 -25.58 -20.63
CA THR A 212 3.97 -25.82 -20.79
C THR A 212 4.25 -27.26 -21.23
N GLU A 213 3.43 -28.20 -20.75
CA GLU A 213 3.52 -29.61 -21.09
C GLU A 213 2.24 -30.06 -21.79
N PRO A 214 2.32 -30.94 -22.80
CA PRO A 214 1.13 -31.48 -23.44
C PRO A 214 0.30 -32.28 -22.44
N ILE A 215 -1.01 -32.17 -22.55
CA ILE A 215 -1.94 -32.89 -21.68
C ILE A 215 -1.96 -34.36 -22.12
N ASP A 216 -1.66 -35.25 -21.19
CA ASP A 216 -1.78 -36.68 -21.33
C ASP A 216 -3.25 -37.09 -21.16
N GLU A 217 -3.94 -37.24 -22.29
CA GLU A 217 -5.36 -37.60 -22.34
C GLU A 217 -5.66 -38.93 -21.62
N SER A 218 -4.69 -39.83 -21.51
CA SER A 218 -4.85 -41.12 -20.82
C SER A 218 -5.08 -41.00 -19.31
N LYS A 219 -4.76 -39.84 -18.72
CA LYS A 219 -4.93 -39.55 -17.29
C LYS A 219 -6.19 -38.73 -17.00
N VAL A 220 -6.78 -38.13 -18.02
CA VAL A 220 -8.01 -37.35 -17.92
C VAL A 220 -9.17 -38.28 -17.58
N GLY A 221 -9.98 -37.93 -16.57
CA GLY A 221 -11.13 -38.72 -16.14
C GLY A 221 -10.86 -39.78 -15.05
N LYS A 222 -9.61 -40.00 -14.66
CA LYS A 222 -9.26 -40.88 -13.53
C LYS A 222 -9.57 -40.21 -12.18
N ARG A 223 -9.74 -40.98 -11.10
CA ARG A 223 -10.02 -40.41 -9.76
C ARG A 223 -8.97 -39.37 -9.35
N ASP A 224 -9.42 -38.21 -8.91
CA ASP A 224 -8.60 -37.07 -8.46
C ASP A 224 -7.61 -36.49 -9.51
N TRP A 225 -7.81 -36.75 -10.81
CA TRP A 225 -6.92 -36.26 -11.87
C TRP A 225 -6.80 -34.73 -11.89
N VAL A 226 -7.89 -34.00 -11.60
CA VAL A 226 -7.91 -32.53 -11.50
C VAL A 226 -6.93 -32.02 -10.45
N LYS A 227 -6.87 -32.68 -9.29
CA LYS A 227 -6.04 -32.23 -8.16
C LYS A 227 -4.60 -32.69 -8.30
N LYS A 228 -4.38 -33.96 -8.67
CA LYS A 228 -3.05 -34.59 -8.64
C LYS A 228 -2.25 -34.45 -9.93
N TYR A 229 -2.93 -34.36 -11.07
CA TYR A 229 -2.28 -34.29 -12.37
C TYR A 229 -2.46 -32.90 -12.99
N TRP A 230 -3.69 -32.56 -13.39
CA TRP A 230 -3.97 -31.33 -14.14
C TRP A 230 -3.69 -30.07 -13.33
N GLY A 231 -3.99 -30.06 -12.02
CA GLY A 231 -3.75 -28.93 -11.13
C GLY A 231 -2.28 -28.58 -10.93
N GLU A 232 -1.36 -29.55 -11.09
CA GLU A 232 0.09 -29.32 -11.01
C GLU A 232 0.72 -28.92 -12.34
N LEU A 233 -0.04 -28.97 -13.45
CA LEU A 233 0.44 -28.47 -14.72
C LEU A 233 0.67 -26.97 -14.68
N ASN A 234 1.62 -26.55 -15.52
CA ASN A 234 2.02 -25.18 -15.72
C ASN A 234 1.29 -24.59 -16.93
N LEU A 235 0.67 -23.44 -16.71
CA LEU A 235 -0.09 -22.68 -17.69
C LEU A 235 0.57 -21.32 -17.85
N ILE A 236 1.01 -21.00 -19.06
CA ILE A 236 1.57 -19.67 -19.38
C ILE A 236 0.45 -18.82 -19.95
N ILE A 237 0.23 -17.64 -19.36
CA ILE A 237 -0.78 -16.67 -19.78
C ILE A 237 -0.09 -15.31 -19.95
N LEU A 238 -0.02 -14.82 -21.18
CA LEU A 238 0.69 -13.60 -21.53
C LEU A 238 -0.25 -12.40 -21.65
N PRO A 239 0.15 -11.22 -21.12
CA PRO A 239 -0.60 -9.99 -21.32
C PRO A 239 -0.44 -9.44 -22.75
N PRO A 240 -1.43 -8.69 -23.26
CA PRO A 240 -1.30 -7.85 -24.45
C PRO A 240 -0.13 -6.86 -24.35
N GLN A 241 0.47 -6.53 -25.49
CA GLN A 241 1.59 -5.58 -25.56
C GLN A 241 1.22 -4.21 -24.96
N GLU A 242 0.00 -3.74 -25.24
CA GLU A 242 -0.56 -2.50 -24.68
C GLU A 242 -0.45 -2.47 -23.14
N THR A 243 -0.79 -3.59 -22.49
CA THR A 243 -0.74 -3.72 -21.02
C THR A 243 0.70 -3.64 -20.50
N ILE A 244 1.64 -4.25 -21.21
CA ILE A 244 3.06 -4.24 -20.82
C ILE A 244 3.61 -2.81 -20.89
N GLU A 245 3.30 -2.09 -21.96
CA GLU A 245 3.73 -0.70 -22.15
C GLU A 245 3.14 0.24 -21.11
N GLU A 246 1.83 0.14 -20.85
CA GLU A 246 1.17 0.92 -19.81
C GLU A 246 1.83 0.67 -18.44
N ASN A 247 2.08 -0.59 -18.10
CA ASN A 247 2.71 -0.93 -16.83
C ASN A 247 4.16 -0.43 -16.75
N LYS A 248 4.93 -0.51 -17.84
CA LYS A 248 6.30 0.03 -17.89
C LYS A 248 6.34 1.55 -17.76
N LYS A 249 5.46 2.28 -18.47
CA LYS A 249 5.34 3.75 -18.37
C LYS A 249 5.05 4.17 -16.93
N LYS A 250 4.16 3.45 -16.25
CA LYS A 250 3.82 3.69 -14.83
C LYS A 250 5.03 3.48 -13.91
N ILE A 251 5.81 2.41 -14.12
CA ILE A 251 7.02 2.14 -13.32
C ILE A 251 8.07 3.26 -13.48
N GLY A 252 8.28 3.74 -14.70
CA GLY A 252 9.19 4.87 -14.96
C GLY A 252 8.77 6.14 -14.22
N GLN A 253 7.48 6.46 -14.21
CA GLN A 253 6.94 7.60 -13.46
C GLN A 253 7.09 7.44 -11.94
N MET A 254 6.89 6.22 -11.42
CA MET A 254 7.11 5.91 -10.01
C MET A 254 8.55 6.13 -9.58
N ALA A 255 9.51 5.64 -10.37
CA ALA A 255 10.94 5.82 -10.10
C ALA A 255 11.32 7.31 -10.11
N LEU A 256 10.78 8.08 -11.07
CA LEU A 256 11.02 9.52 -11.15
C LEU A 256 10.44 10.30 -9.96
N LEU A 257 9.27 9.91 -9.48
CA LEU A 257 8.64 10.54 -8.31
C LEU A 257 9.35 10.19 -7.00
N ALA A 258 9.81 8.96 -6.85
CA ALA A 258 10.66 8.57 -5.72
C ALA A 258 11.94 9.42 -5.70
N GLN A 259 12.61 9.59 -6.84
CA GLN A 259 13.79 10.45 -6.96
C GLN A 259 13.48 11.92 -6.65
N LYS A 260 12.34 12.44 -7.09
CA LYS A 260 11.92 13.82 -6.75
C LYS A 260 11.62 13.99 -5.26
N GLN A 261 11.00 13.00 -4.62
CA GLN A 261 10.73 13.02 -3.18
C GLN A 261 12.03 12.94 -2.38
N GLU A 262 12.98 12.09 -2.78
CA GLU A 262 14.31 12.02 -2.18
C GLU A 262 15.09 13.32 -2.37
N ALA A 263 15.02 13.93 -3.56
CA ALA A 263 15.66 15.22 -3.83
C ALA A 263 15.02 16.37 -3.02
N GLN A 264 13.70 16.39 -2.88
CA GLN A 264 12.99 17.37 -2.05
C GLN A 264 13.29 17.17 -0.55
N GLN A 265 13.37 15.93 -0.07
CA GLN A 265 13.77 15.64 1.31
C GLN A 265 15.20 16.11 1.58
N ARG A 266 16.14 15.84 0.67
CA ARG A 266 17.51 16.35 0.77
C ARG A 266 17.57 17.89 0.73
N PHE A 267 16.71 18.53 -0.06
CA PHE A 267 16.62 19.99 -0.12
C PHE A 267 16.03 20.60 1.17
N LEU A 268 15.05 19.94 1.78
CA LEU A 268 14.47 20.32 3.07
C LEU A 268 15.46 20.09 4.23
N GLU A 269 16.22 19.01 4.19
CA GLU A 269 17.31 18.75 5.15
C GLU A 269 18.44 19.78 5.03
N ASN A 270 18.81 20.17 3.81
CA ASN A 270 19.85 21.19 3.57
C ASN A 270 19.38 22.63 3.85
N ASN A 271 18.08 22.94 3.73
CA ASN A 271 17.56 24.27 4.07
C ASN A 271 17.24 24.44 5.55
N HIS A 272 17.04 23.35 6.31
CA HIS A 272 16.91 23.42 7.76
C HIS A 272 18.26 23.65 8.48
N SER A 273 19.39 23.49 7.79
CA SER A 273 20.72 23.84 8.30
C SER A 273 21.12 25.31 8.09
N ASP A 274 20.39 26.10 7.30
CA ASP A 274 20.75 27.49 6.94
C ASP A 274 19.77 28.57 7.44
N VAL A 275 18.83 28.24 8.33
CA VAL A 275 18.00 29.24 9.03
C VAL A 275 18.46 29.40 10.47
N SER A 276 19.68 29.91 10.64
CA SER A 276 20.04 30.68 11.83
C SER A 276 21.29 31.52 11.60
N ASP A 277 21.38 32.27 10.50
CA ASP A 277 22.27 33.42 10.42
C ASP A 277 21.83 34.31 9.24
N GLU A 278 21.21 35.44 9.56
CA GLU A 278 21.42 36.76 8.92
C GLU A 278 20.23 37.70 9.18
N ALA A 279 20.28 38.36 10.34
CA ALA A 279 19.82 39.75 10.44
C ALA A 279 20.58 40.42 11.58
N SER A 280 21.73 41.02 11.27
CA SER A 280 22.07 42.42 11.62
C SER A 280 23.57 42.66 11.55
N GLY A 281 24.00 43.35 10.49
CA GLY A 281 25.16 44.22 10.60
C GLY A 281 24.82 45.39 11.50
N THR A 282 25.60 45.63 12.55
CA THR A 282 26.54 46.77 12.63
C THR A 282 27.17 46.82 14.05
N SER A 283 28.49 46.68 14.05
CA SER A 283 29.53 46.98 15.04
C SER A 283 29.18 47.68 16.37
N LYS A 284 29.64 47.11 17.50
CA LYS A 284 30.82 47.59 18.27
C LYS A 284 31.14 46.73 19.52
N SER A 285 32.43 46.45 19.64
CA SER A 285 33.28 45.98 20.74
C SER A 285 32.76 45.73 22.16
N GLN A 286 33.21 44.57 22.69
CA GLN A 286 33.77 44.28 24.03
C GLN A 286 32.85 44.58 25.25
N VAL A 287 32.54 43.66 26.18
CA VAL A 287 33.41 42.84 27.05
C VAL A 287 32.59 41.67 27.66
N LYS A 288 33.23 40.50 27.83
CA LYS A 288 32.78 39.25 28.53
C LYS A 288 32.21 39.49 29.95
N PRO A 289 31.31 38.64 30.52
CA PRO A 289 31.69 37.26 30.91
C PRO A 289 30.62 36.13 30.90
N LYS A 290 31.15 34.92 30.63
CA LYS A 290 30.83 33.53 31.09
C LYS A 290 29.38 33.04 31.27
N THR A 291 29.08 31.91 30.60
CA THR A 291 28.39 30.63 31.01
C THR A 291 27.58 30.07 29.83
N LYS A 292 27.48 28.78 29.44
CA LYS A 292 27.76 27.43 29.96
C LYS A 292 28.09 26.53 28.75
N GLN A 293 29.11 25.67 28.83
CA GLN A 293 29.42 24.68 27.77
C GLN A 293 28.46 23.48 27.90
N SER A 294 27.70 23.17 26.85
CA SER A 294 26.82 22.00 26.79
C SER A 294 27.55 20.78 26.23
N LEU A 295 27.26 19.60 26.77
CA LEU A 295 27.82 18.30 26.35
C LEU A 295 27.67 18.08 24.83
N SER A 296 28.80 17.97 24.13
CA SER A 296 28.89 17.51 22.73
C SER A 296 29.80 16.27 22.62
N PRO A 297 29.66 15.45 21.57
CA PRO A 297 30.54 14.30 21.32
C PRO A 297 32.02 14.68 21.25
N GLU A 298 32.33 15.85 20.69
CA GLU A 298 33.70 16.38 20.57
C GLU A 298 34.26 16.75 21.93
N THR A 299 33.50 17.47 22.76
CA THR A 299 33.94 17.83 24.13
C THR A 299 34.14 16.61 25.03
N LEU A 300 33.41 15.51 24.78
CA LEU A 300 33.59 14.26 25.53
C LEU A 300 34.83 13.50 25.05
N ALA A 301 35.11 13.51 23.74
CA ALA A 301 36.33 12.93 23.17
C ALA A 301 37.58 13.63 23.70
N GLU A 302 37.56 14.96 23.77
CA GLU A 302 38.67 15.77 24.29
C GLU A 302 39.03 15.42 25.74
N ILE A 303 38.03 15.16 26.61
CA ILE A 303 38.29 14.74 27.99
C ILE A 303 38.90 13.34 28.03
N ILE A 304 38.40 12.40 27.22
CA ILE A 304 38.93 11.02 27.16
C ILE A 304 40.40 11.03 26.73
N ASP A 305 40.74 11.84 25.73
CA ASP A 305 42.11 11.98 25.24
C ASP A 305 43.01 12.70 26.26
N ARG A 306 42.50 13.74 26.94
CA ARG A 306 43.23 14.48 27.98
C ARG A 306 43.59 13.59 29.16
N GLU A 307 42.64 12.80 29.65
CA GLU A 307 42.83 11.87 30.78
C GLU A 307 43.53 10.56 30.34
N LYS A 308 43.87 10.43 29.04
CA LYS A 308 44.50 9.24 28.43
C LYS A 308 43.73 7.94 28.74
N LEU A 309 42.42 8.02 28.86
CA LEU A 309 41.57 6.88 29.13
C LEU A 309 41.32 6.11 27.85
N SER A 310 41.36 4.78 27.92
CA SER A 310 40.79 3.98 26.82
C SER A 310 39.27 4.17 26.78
N ILE A 311 38.67 4.11 25.60
CA ILE A 311 37.20 4.21 25.42
C ILE A 311 36.47 3.19 26.32
N ARG A 312 37.09 2.02 26.58
CA ARG A 312 36.57 1.00 27.49
C ARG A 312 36.66 1.42 28.96
N GLY A 313 37.73 2.11 29.37
CA GLY A 313 37.90 2.67 30.70
C GLY A 313 36.90 3.80 30.97
N ALA A 314 36.79 4.76 30.05
CA ALA A 314 35.83 5.85 30.15
C ALA A 314 34.38 5.33 30.20
N ALA A 315 34.04 4.31 29.40
CA ALA A 315 32.71 3.69 29.46
C ALA A 315 32.41 3.02 30.81
N ALA A 316 33.43 2.41 31.45
CA ALA A 316 33.29 1.81 32.76
C ALA A 316 33.07 2.86 33.86
N GLU A 317 33.77 4.00 33.81
CA GLU A 317 33.57 5.12 34.74
C GLU A 317 32.20 5.77 34.60
N ILE A 318 31.74 5.99 33.37
CA ILE A 318 30.42 6.56 33.07
C ILE A 318 29.28 5.57 33.45
N GLY A 319 29.59 4.27 33.55
CA GLY A 319 28.60 3.23 33.82
C GLY A 319 27.67 2.99 32.63
N VAL A 320 28.23 3.04 31.41
CA VAL A 320 27.56 2.83 30.11
C VAL A 320 28.32 1.76 29.33
N SER A 321 27.67 1.03 28.41
CA SER A 321 28.38 0.02 27.61
C SER A 321 29.40 0.66 26.67
N HIS A 322 30.54 -0.01 26.46
CA HIS A 322 31.57 0.41 25.50
C HIS A 322 31.00 0.72 24.11
N SER A 323 30.07 -0.11 23.62
CA SER A 323 29.39 0.08 22.34
C SER A 323 28.53 1.34 22.29
N THR A 324 27.94 1.76 23.41
CA THR A 324 27.09 2.96 23.47
C THR A 324 27.95 4.22 23.48
N LEU A 325 29.04 4.25 24.23
CA LEU A 325 29.99 5.37 24.22
C LEU A 325 30.66 5.52 22.84
N LEU A 326 31.10 4.42 22.24
CA LEU A 326 31.73 4.44 20.92
C LEU A 326 30.79 4.97 19.82
N ARG A 327 29.52 4.54 19.83
CA ARG A 327 28.51 5.02 18.87
C ARG A 327 28.12 6.49 19.12
N TYR A 328 28.20 6.95 20.37
CA TYR A 328 27.96 8.35 20.70
C TYR A 328 29.07 9.23 20.12
N LEU A 329 30.34 8.85 20.34
CA LEU A 329 31.50 9.56 19.79
C LEU A 329 31.52 9.56 18.26
N LYS A 330 31.08 8.47 17.62
CA LYS A 330 30.99 8.37 16.14
C LYS A 330 29.73 8.98 15.53
N ASN A 331 28.82 9.53 16.34
CA ASN A 331 27.54 10.09 15.90
C ASN A 331 26.65 9.08 15.11
N GLU A 332 26.78 7.77 15.40
CA GLU A 332 26.10 6.68 14.69
C GLU A 332 24.73 6.33 15.32
N MET A 333 24.28 7.08 16.33
CA MET A 333 23.01 6.83 17.02
C MET A 333 21.85 7.66 16.46
N LYS A 334 20.85 6.97 15.87
CA LYS A 334 19.61 7.59 15.40
C LYS A 334 18.69 8.12 16.52
N ARG A 335 18.82 7.59 17.75
CA ARG A 335 18.09 8.04 18.96
C ARG A 335 18.95 7.82 20.20
N TYR A 336 18.99 8.81 21.10
CA TYR A 336 19.75 8.73 22.35
C TYR A 336 18.91 8.17 23.49
N ASN A 337 19.49 7.25 24.28
CA ASN A 337 18.86 6.78 25.51
C ASN A 337 19.00 7.87 26.60
N LYS A 338 17.87 8.37 27.12
CA LYS A 338 17.83 9.44 28.13
C LYS A 338 18.63 9.11 29.40
N ALA A 339 18.65 7.83 29.82
CA ALA A 339 19.41 7.40 30.99
C ALA A 339 20.93 7.38 30.74
N SER A 340 21.36 7.03 29.54
CA SER A 340 22.79 7.06 29.17
C SER A 340 23.30 8.48 28.96
N MET A 341 22.47 9.36 28.38
CA MET A 341 22.80 10.79 28.24
C MET A 341 22.96 11.46 29.59
N ALA A 342 22.05 11.20 30.55
CA ALA A 342 22.16 11.74 31.91
C ALA A 342 23.46 11.33 32.63
N LYS A 343 23.95 10.10 32.39
CA LYS A 343 25.23 9.64 32.93
C LYS A 343 26.43 10.31 32.25
N MET A 344 26.39 10.47 30.93
CA MET A 344 27.43 11.16 30.17
C MET A 344 27.50 12.66 30.54
N THR A 345 26.35 13.31 30.76
CA THR A 345 26.31 14.71 31.25
C THR A 345 26.86 14.82 32.66
N ALA A 346 26.48 13.93 33.58
CA ALA A 346 26.99 13.95 34.94
C ALA A 346 28.51 13.71 35.01
N TRP A 347 29.04 12.80 34.19
CA TRP A 347 30.48 12.56 34.10
C TRP A 347 31.21 13.76 33.48
N TYR A 348 30.67 14.35 32.41
CA TYR A 348 31.23 15.57 31.83
C TYR A 348 31.25 16.73 32.84
N GLU A 349 30.17 16.92 33.58
CA GLU A 349 30.08 17.92 34.66
C GLU A 349 31.13 17.66 35.76
N SER A 350 31.43 16.40 36.10
CA SER A 350 32.47 16.09 37.10
C SER A 350 33.90 16.41 36.67
N TYR A 351 34.17 16.50 35.36
CA TYR A 351 35.50 16.86 34.82
C TYR A 351 35.59 18.31 34.35
N THR A 352 34.48 19.05 34.39
CA THR A 352 34.39 20.46 34.00
C THR A 352 34.01 21.40 35.15
N ALA A 353 33.56 20.85 36.28
CA ALA A 353 33.53 21.50 37.59
C ALA A 353 34.95 21.59 38.17
#